data_AF-A0A3B8WIV4-F1
#
_entry.id   AF-A0A3B8WIV4-F1
#
_cell.length_a   1.000
_cell.length_b   1.000
_cell.length_c   1.000
_cell.angle_alpha   90.00
_cell.angle_beta   90.00
_cell.angle_gamma   90.00
#
_symmetry.space_group_name_H-M   'P 1'
#
loop_
_entity.id
_entity.type
_entity.pdbx_description
1 polymer ?
#
loop_
_entity_poly.entity_id
_entity_poly.type
_entity_poly.pdbx_seq_one_letter_code
_entity_poly.pdbx_strand_id
1 'polypeptide(L)'
;RELERAINNEIMPDARRLHLDVSKGQVFAELEEPGDDELDRVEGRKFCIVFDDHPEWCLWLGGDGLAVTDYSDEVWLPESPGRHEVRESLRLKIVRAIAWTLFWKGREPGSRVSLIPGQFAGLRPFRPDNLDRIFHPPLDDTRFPALASMPCGEQPLPVLVHGELPEGYVVEALEDLQVSAAELPRGTLRRDSLLLNGAVHFGSMCGPIVVPQTAIEFPDEWYTGIRTSNTQLISDLKAFLWDQSRVVPAPEKDPDDPGAVIGICLGIMAFLLVLVLVLG
;
A
#
# COMPACT_ATOMS: atom_id res chain seq x y z
N ARG A 1 4.55 -11.58 16.53
CA ARG A 1 4.21 -12.99 16.87
C ARG A 1 2.79 -13.18 17.38
N GLU A 2 2.37 -12.63 18.53
CA GLU A 2 0.98 -12.81 19.00
C GLU A 2 -0.04 -12.16 18.06
N LEU A 3 0.23 -10.93 17.61
CA LEU A 3 -0.61 -10.24 16.64
C LEU A 3 -0.65 -10.96 15.28
N GLU A 4 0.49 -11.46 14.79
CA GLU A 4 0.53 -12.33 13.59
C GLU A 4 -0.35 -13.57 13.77
N ARG A 5 -0.32 -14.22 14.95
CA ARG A 5 -1.19 -15.37 15.22
C ARG A 5 -2.66 -14.96 15.23
N ALA A 6 -3.00 -13.81 15.81
CA ALA A 6 -4.37 -13.30 15.81
C ALA A 6 -4.86 -13.00 14.38
N ILE A 7 -4.05 -12.31 13.57
CA ILE A 7 -4.35 -12.03 12.16
C ILE A 7 -4.51 -13.33 11.37
N ASN A 8 -3.60 -14.29 11.54
CA ASN A 8 -3.73 -15.61 10.94
C ASN A 8 -5.09 -16.21 11.33
N ASN A 9 -5.38 -16.36 12.61
CA ASN A 9 -6.58 -17.09 13.04
C ASN A 9 -7.91 -16.41 12.70
N GLU A 10 -7.95 -15.07 12.73
CA GLU A 10 -9.20 -14.31 12.64
C GLU A 10 -9.46 -13.65 11.29
N ILE A 11 -8.43 -13.39 10.49
CA ILE A 11 -8.54 -12.59 9.26
C ILE A 11 -8.03 -13.38 8.05
N MET A 12 -6.86 -14.01 8.15
CA MET A 12 -6.18 -14.70 7.05
C MET A 12 -5.83 -16.15 7.40
N PRO A 13 -6.81 -17.02 7.74
CA PRO A 13 -6.53 -18.34 8.34
C PRO A 13 -5.94 -19.38 7.40
N ASP A 14 -6.28 -19.32 6.12
CA ASP A 14 -5.83 -20.30 5.13
C ASP A 14 -5.74 -19.63 3.75
N ALA A 15 -4.66 -19.88 3.01
CA ALA A 15 -4.50 -19.42 1.64
C ALA A 15 -5.61 -19.93 0.70
N ARG A 16 -6.18 -21.11 0.97
CA ARG A 16 -7.28 -21.68 0.18
C ARG A 16 -8.60 -20.95 0.32
N ARG A 17 -8.74 -20.11 1.34
CA ARG A 17 -9.92 -19.27 1.61
C ARG A 17 -9.73 -17.83 1.13
N LEU A 18 -8.63 -17.60 0.41
CA LEU A 18 -8.23 -16.31 -0.12
C LEU A 18 -8.01 -16.46 -1.61
N HIS A 19 -8.40 -15.44 -2.37
CA HIS A 19 -8.07 -15.38 -3.78
C HIS A 19 -7.44 -14.04 -4.10
N LEU A 20 -6.49 -14.07 -5.03
CA LEU A 20 -5.93 -12.88 -5.64
C LEU A 20 -6.78 -12.56 -6.87
N ASP A 21 -7.64 -11.55 -6.74
CA ASP A 21 -8.40 -11.03 -7.87
C ASP A 21 -7.58 -9.99 -8.62
N VAL A 22 -7.44 -10.21 -9.92
CA VAL A 22 -6.61 -9.41 -10.82
C VAL A 22 -7.52 -8.76 -11.83
N SER A 23 -7.62 -7.43 -11.80
CA SER A 23 -8.41 -6.66 -12.76
C SER A 23 -7.51 -5.87 -13.70
N LYS A 24 -7.97 -5.69 -14.95
CA LYS A 24 -7.33 -4.77 -15.88
C LYS A 24 -7.56 -3.33 -15.44
N GLY A 25 -6.57 -2.48 -15.69
CA GLY A 25 -6.65 -1.06 -15.46
C GLY A 25 -5.70 -0.28 -16.36
N GLN A 26 -5.70 1.02 -16.16
CA GLN A 26 -4.74 1.95 -16.72
C GLN A 26 -3.93 2.51 -15.56
N VAL A 27 -2.61 2.44 -15.64
CA VAL A 27 -1.70 2.78 -14.55
C VAL A 27 -0.50 3.53 -15.11
N PHE A 28 0.23 4.25 -14.26
CA PHE A 28 1.50 4.83 -14.67
C PHE A 28 2.57 3.74 -14.74
N ALA A 29 3.42 3.79 -15.77
CA ALA A 29 4.60 2.94 -15.82
C ALA A 29 5.57 3.33 -14.70
N GLU A 30 6.12 2.34 -14.02
CA GLU A 30 7.18 2.50 -13.02
C GLU A 30 8.53 2.76 -13.71
N LEU A 31 8.69 2.27 -14.95
CA LEU A 31 9.85 2.55 -15.79
C LEU A 31 9.48 3.54 -16.90
N GLU A 32 10.18 4.67 -16.94
CA GLU A 32 10.06 5.65 -18.02
C GLU A 32 10.95 5.23 -19.19
N GLU A 33 10.41 5.21 -20.41
CA GLU A 33 11.23 5.06 -21.61
C GLU A 33 12.03 6.35 -21.86
N PRO A 34 13.32 6.26 -22.22
CA PRO A 34 14.15 7.45 -22.41
C PRO A 34 13.66 8.28 -23.61
N GLY A 35 13.13 9.47 -23.33
CA GLY A 35 12.74 10.47 -24.33
C GLY A 35 11.25 10.83 -24.34
N ASP A 36 10.44 10.26 -23.45
CA ASP A 36 9.03 10.61 -23.30
C ASP A 36 8.83 11.58 -22.13
N ASP A 37 8.35 12.79 -22.43
CA ASP A 37 8.05 13.83 -21.43
C ASP A 37 6.59 13.70 -20.90
N GLU A 38 5.79 12.76 -21.43
CA GLU A 38 4.42 12.49 -20.99
C GLU A 38 4.36 11.23 -20.12
N LEU A 39 3.80 11.37 -18.90
CA LEU A 39 3.43 10.24 -18.04
C LEU A 39 2.25 9.49 -18.65
N ASP A 40 2.54 8.63 -19.62
CA ASP A 40 1.51 7.86 -20.29
C ASP A 40 0.93 6.78 -19.38
N ARG A 41 -0.41 6.74 -19.36
CA ARG A 41 -1.13 5.64 -18.74
C ARG A 41 -1.02 4.42 -19.66
N VAL A 42 -0.42 3.36 -19.14
CA VAL A 42 -0.25 2.09 -19.84
C VAL A 42 -1.20 1.03 -19.30
N GLU A 43 -1.35 -0.08 -20.03
CA GLU A 43 -2.08 -1.23 -19.52
C GLU A 43 -1.43 -1.73 -18.23
N GLY A 44 -2.23 -1.78 -17.18
CA GLY A 44 -1.81 -2.27 -15.89
C GLY A 44 -2.79 -3.26 -15.29
N ARG A 45 -2.36 -3.88 -14.19
CA ARG A 45 -3.16 -4.81 -13.40
C ARG A 45 -3.29 -4.29 -11.98
N LYS A 46 -4.47 -4.42 -11.42
CA LYS A 46 -4.74 -4.16 -10.01
C LYS A 46 -4.95 -5.47 -9.29
N PHE A 47 -4.43 -5.55 -8.06
CA PHE A 47 -4.37 -6.78 -7.29
C PHE A 47 -5.12 -6.59 -5.97
N CYS A 48 -6.19 -7.32 -5.77
CA CYS A 48 -6.94 -7.34 -4.50
C CYS A 48 -6.98 -8.77 -3.94
N ILE A 49 -6.68 -8.91 -2.66
CA ILE A 49 -6.99 -10.13 -1.91
C ILE A 49 -8.47 -10.09 -1.52
N VAL A 50 -9.21 -11.07 -2.00
CA VAL A 50 -10.62 -11.30 -1.62
C VAL A 50 -10.71 -12.49 -0.68
N PHE A 51 -11.66 -12.41 0.26
CA PHE A 51 -11.83 -13.37 1.34
C PHE A 51 -13.10 -14.18 1.11
N ASP A 52 -13.02 -15.51 1.09
CA ASP A 52 -14.19 -16.35 0.78
C ASP A 52 -15.27 -16.29 1.87
N ASP A 53 -14.84 -16.15 3.13
CA ASP A 53 -15.74 -16.11 4.27
C ASP A 53 -16.34 -14.73 4.52
N HIS A 54 -15.68 -13.72 3.96
CA HIS A 54 -15.99 -12.31 4.10
C HIS A 54 -15.92 -11.66 2.70
N PRO A 55 -16.84 -12.00 1.78
CA PRO A 55 -16.78 -11.56 0.39
C PRO A 55 -16.84 -10.03 0.22
N GLU A 56 -17.29 -9.32 1.25
CA GLU A 56 -17.31 -7.87 1.33
C GLU A 56 -15.94 -7.25 1.62
N TRP A 57 -15.00 -8.01 2.21
CA TRP A 57 -13.65 -7.54 2.47
C TRP A 57 -12.80 -7.57 1.20
N CYS A 58 -12.02 -6.51 1.01
CA CYS A 58 -10.95 -6.46 0.02
C CYS A 58 -9.71 -5.86 0.65
N LEU A 59 -8.56 -6.42 0.29
CA LEU A 59 -7.26 -5.83 0.60
C LEU A 59 -6.50 -5.59 -0.70
N TRP A 60 -6.36 -4.33 -1.08
CA TRP A 60 -5.56 -3.93 -2.23
C TRP A 60 -4.06 -4.09 -1.94
N LEU A 61 -3.35 -4.82 -2.80
CA LEU A 61 -1.90 -4.98 -2.75
C LEU A 61 -1.24 -3.80 -3.50
N GLY A 62 -1.26 -2.63 -2.87
CA GLY A 62 -0.75 -1.36 -3.39
C GLY A 62 -1.82 -0.42 -3.95
N GLY A 63 -1.37 0.72 -4.51
CA GLY A 63 -2.25 1.80 -5.02
C GLY A 63 -2.85 1.54 -6.40
N ASP A 64 -2.60 2.43 -7.36
CA ASP A 64 -3.26 2.47 -8.68
C ASP A 64 -3.07 1.24 -9.58
N GLY A 65 -2.26 0.26 -9.17
CA GLY A 65 -1.96 -0.97 -9.89
C GLY A 65 -0.51 -1.05 -10.32
N LEU A 66 -0.22 -1.92 -11.28
CA LEU A 66 1.11 -2.20 -11.81
C LEU A 66 1.10 -2.33 -13.33
N ALA A 67 2.01 -1.63 -14.02
CA ALA A 67 2.12 -1.63 -15.48
C ALA A 67 2.67 -2.96 -16.01
N VAL A 68 1.95 -3.59 -16.94
CA VAL A 68 2.26 -4.96 -17.41
C VAL A 68 3.67 -5.10 -17.99
N THR A 69 4.17 -4.04 -18.63
CA THR A 69 5.51 -3.96 -19.23
C THR A 69 6.62 -4.16 -18.22
N ASP A 70 6.39 -3.71 -16.99
CA ASP A 70 7.46 -3.49 -16.01
C ASP A 70 7.85 -4.79 -15.31
N TYR A 71 6.91 -5.74 -15.17
CA TYR A 71 7.13 -6.98 -14.41
C TYR A 71 6.98 -8.24 -15.27
N SER A 72 7.32 -8.13 -16.55
CA SER A 72 7.30 -9.24 -17.51
C SER A 72 8.35 -10.32 -17.18
N ASP A 73 9.39 -9.99 -16.42
CA ASP A 73 10.43 -10.91 -15.97
C ASP A 73 10.00 -11.66 -14.68
N GLU A 74 9.43 -12.86 -14.87
CA GLU A 74 9.21 -13.93 -13.87
C GLU A 74 8.75 -13.46 -12.47
N VAL A 75 7.62 -12.76 -12.41
CA VAL A 75 6.99 -12.39 -11.14
C VAL A 75 5.98 -13.44 -10.69
N TRP A 76 5.89 -13.66 -9.39
CA TRP A 76 4.90 -14.54 -8.74
C TRP A 76 3.44 -14.06 -8.83
N LEU A 77 3.21 -12.90 -9.45
CA LEU A 77 1.90 -12.32 -9.68
C LEU A 77 1.28 -12.89 -10.96
N PRO A 78 -0.04 -13.12 -11.01
CA PRO A 78 -0.68 -13.65 -12.21
C PRO A 78 -0.56 -12.73 -13.43
N GLU A 79 -0.34 -13.35 -14.59
CA GLU A 79 -0.25 -12.66 -15.88
C GLU A 79 -1.62 -12.38 -16.52
N SER A 80 -2.65 -13.14 -16.18
CA SER A 80 -3.99 -12.92 -16.72
C SER A 80 -4.87 -12.21 -15.68
N PRO A 81 -5.84 -11.39 -16.11
CA PRO A 81 -6.93 -10.98 -15.23
C PRO A 81 -7.78 -12.18 -14.81
N GLY A 82 -8.46 -12.03 -13.68
CA GLY A 82 -9.36 -13.03 -13.12
C GLY A 82 -9.00 -13.39 -11.67
N ARG A 83 -9.56 -14.50 -11.22
CA ARG A 83 -9.41 -14.97 -9.84
C ARG A 83 -8.35 -16.06 -9.77
N HIS A 84 -7.34 -15.86 -8.93
CA HIS A 84 -6.19 -16.74 -8.79
C HIS A 84 -6.03 -17.23 -7.35
N GLU A 85 -5.44 -18.41 -7.17
CA GLU A 85 -5.07 -18.90 -5.85
C GLU A 85 -3.98 -18.02 -5.22
N VAL A 86 -4.12 -17.72 -3.93
CA VAL A 86 -3.09 -17.01 -3.17
C VAL A 86 -2.00 -18.01 -2.79
N ARG A 87 -0.74 -17.70 -3.13
CA ARG A 87 0.41 -18.50 -2.67
C ARG A 87 0.57 -18.35 -1.17
N GLU A 88 0.87 -19.45 -0.48
CA GLU A 88 1.04 -19.45 0.98
C GLU A 88 2.16 -18.50 1.44
N SER A 89 3.26 -18.41 0.69
CA SER A 89 4.35 -17.46 1.00
C SER A 89 3.91 -16.00 0.90
N LEU A 90 3.09 -15.66 -0.10
CA LEU A 90 2.48 -14.33 -0.22
C LEU A 90 1.54 -14.05 0.97
N ARG A 91 0.66 -14.99 1.31
CA ARG A 91 -0.26 -14.85 2.46
C ARG A 91 0.52 -14.56 3.74
N LEU A 92 1.55 -15.35 4.04
CA LEU A 92 2.39 -15.18 5.23
C LEU A 92 3.09 -13.82 5.25
N LYS A 93 3.54 -13.31 4.10
CA LYS A 93 4.12 -11.96 3.99
C LYS A 93 3.10 -10.87 4.25
N ILE A 94 1.88 -10.99 3.71
CA ILE A 94 0.80 -10.04 3.96
C ILE A 94 0.47 -9.99 5.44
N VAL A 95 0.27 -11.16 6.08
CA VAL A 95 0.00 -11.25 7.52
C VAL A 95 1.08 -10.54 8.34
N ARG A 96 2.34 -10.76 8.00
CA ARG A 96 3.47 -10.13 8.70
C ARG A 96 3.52 -8.62 8.48
N ALA A 97 3.32 -8.14 7.26
CA ALA A 97 3.28 -6.70 6.97
C ALA A 97 2.18 -6.02 7.78
N ILE A 98 0.96 -6.55 7.73
CA ILE A 98 -0.18 -6.06 8.50
C ILE A 98 0.17 -6.07 10.00
N ALA A 99 0.75 -7.15 10.51
CA ALA A 99 1.13 -7.24 11.91
C ALA A 99 2.12 -6.15 12.31
N TRP A 100 3.17 -5.91 11.53
CA TRP A 100 4.14 -4.87 11.85
C TRP A 100 3.57 -3.46 11.75
N THR A 101 2.77 -3.20 10.72
CA THR A 101 2.08 -1.91 10.57
C THR A 101 1.16 -1.63 11.75
N LEU A 102 0.28 -2.57 12.09
CA LEU A 102 -0.61 -2.44 13.25
C LEU A 102 0.16 -2.35 14.57
N PHE A 103 1.23 -3.11 14.71
CA PHE A 103 2.07 -3.09 15.90
C PHE A 103 2.74 -1.73 16.12
N TRP A 104 3.17 -1.08 15.03
CA TRP A 104 3.69 0.28 15.08
C TRP A 104 2.59 1.29 15.40
N LYS A 105 1.48 1.30 14.64
CA LYS A 105 0.38 2.24 14.85
C LYS A 105 -0.29 2.08 16.23
N GLY A 106 -0.25 0.88 16.81
CA GLY A 106 -0.78 0.58 18.14
C GLY A 106 0.11 1.01 19.31
N ARG A 107 1.19 1.75 19.07
CA ARG A 107 2.11 2.21 20.12
C ARG A 107 1.51 3.18 21.12
N GLU A 108 0.50 3.94 20.72
CA GLU A 108 -0.18 4.91 21.59
C GLU A 108 -1.51 4.34 22.09
N PRO A 109 -1.59 3.94 23.37
CA PRO A 109 -2.83 3.40 23.92
C PRO A 109 -3.96 4.43 23.88
N GLY A 110 -5.11 4.01 23.37
CA GLY A 110 -6.31 4.85 23.29
C GLY A 110 -6.45 5.65 21.98
N SER A 111 -5.40 5.68 21.16
CA SER A 111 -5.46 6.22 19.79
C SER A 111 -6.03 5.14 18.84
N ARG A 112 -6.94 5.55 17.93
CA ARG A 112 -7.42 4.65 16.87
C ARG A 112 -6.32 4.46 15.83
N VAL A 113 -6.16 3.24 15.33
CA VAL A 113 -5.24 2.99 14.23
C VAL A 113 -5.87 3.48 12.92
N SER A 114 -5.16 4.35 12.21
CA SER A 114 -5.51 4.76 10.85
C SER A 114 -4.62 4.00 9.87
N LEU A 115 -5.24 3.07 9.14
CA LEU A 115 -4.66 2.45 7.96
C LEU A 115 -5.19 3.17 6.72
N ILE A 116 -4.33 3.38 5.73
CA ILE A 116 -4.69 4.06 4.48
C ILE A 116 -4.59 3.11 3.29
N PRO A 117 -5.41 3.34 2.23
CA PRO A 117 -5.25 2.61 0.98
C PRO A 117 -3.81 2.70 0.46
N GLY A 118 -3.24 1.59 0.00
CA GLY A 118 -1.89 1.56 -0.57
C GLY A 118 -0.74 1.31 0.42
N GLN A 119 -0.98 1.28 1.74
CA GLN A 119 0.03 1.06 2.80
C GLN A 119 0.77 -0.30 2.76
N PHE A 120 0.45 -1.14 1.78
CA PHE A 120 1.10 -2.43 1.55
C PHE A 120 1.71 -2.52 0.15
N ALA A 121 2.06 -1.36 -0.45
CA ALA A 121 2.70 -1.30 -1.75
C ALA A 121 3.99 -2.12 -1.78
N GLY A 122 4.74 -2.15 -0.68
CA GLY A 122 5.96 -2.95 -0.53
C GLY A 122 5.81 -4.47 -0.69
N LEU A 123 4.57 -5.00 -0.74
CA LEU A 123 4.31 -6.43 -0.90
C LEU A 123 4.24 -6.91 -2.35
N ARG A 124 4.16 -5.99 -3.31
CA ARG A 124 4.21 -6.29 -4.76
C ARG A 124 5.50 -5.74 -5.34
N PRO A 125 5.88 -6.06 -6.60
CA PRO A 125 6.92 -5.31 -7.28
C PRO A 125 6.60 -3.81 -7.32
N PHE A 126 7.64 -2.98 -7.31
CA PHE A 126 7.57 -1.52 -7.48
C PHE A 126 8.98 -0.99 -7.78
N ARG A 127 9.09 0.23 -8.30
CA ARG A 127 10.39 0.92 -8.40
C ARG A 127 10.60 1.81 -7.18
N PRO A 128 11.63 1.58 -6.35
CA PRO A 128 11.96 2.53 -5.29
C PRO A 128 12.34 3.90 -5.86
N ASP A 129 11.94 5.00 -5.22
CA ASP A 129 12.06 6.37 -5.79
C ASP A 129 13.51 6.79 -6.08
N ASN A 130 14.48 6.15 -5.45
CA ASN A 130 15.90 6.40 -5.67
C ASN A 130 16.65 5.24 -6.33
N LEU A 131 15.94 4.33 -6.99
CA LEU A 131 16.52 3.19 -7.71
C LEU A 131 16.01 3.15 -9.16
N ASP A 132 16.90 2.87 -10.11
CA ASP A 132 16.58 2.79 -11.55
C ASP A 132 16.18 1.37 -12.00
N ARG A 133 15.66 0.56 -11.09
CA ARG A 133 15.14 -0.77 -11.40
C ARG A 133 14.04 -1.16 -10.43
N ILE A 134 13.24 -2.12 -10.86
CA ILE A 134 12.17 -2.67 -10.04
C ILE A 134 12.77 -3.53 -8.94
N PHE A 135 12.23 -3.35 -7.75
CA PHE A 135 12.43 -4.26 -6.64
C PHE A 135 11.35 -5.33 -6.66
N HIS A 136 11.77 -6.60 -6.62
CA HIS A 136 10.87 -7.73 -6.52
C HIS A 136 10.95 -8.30 -5.09
N PRO A 137 9.90 -8.12 -4.26
CA PRO A 137 9.92 -8.62 -2.90
C PRO A 137 10.13 -10.15 -2.87
N PRO A 138 11.17 -10.65 -2.19
CA PRO A 138 11.45 -12.08 -2.15
C PRO A 138 10.43 -12.79 -1.24
N LEU A 139 9.45 -13.50 -1.80
CA LEU A 139 8.35 -14.09 -1.02
C LEU A 139 8.79 -15.10 0.05
N ASP A 140 9.88 -15.82 -0.21
CA ASP A 140 10.36 -16.89 0.67
C ASP A 140 11.38 -16.39 1.71
N ASP A 141 11.81 -15.12 1.62
CA ASP A 141 12.68 -14.52 2.63
C ASP A 141 11.85 -14.10 3.86
N THR A 142 11.87 -14.98 4.85
CA THR A 142 11.21 -14.82 6.15
C THR A 142 11.93 -13.85 7.09
N ARG A 143 12.97 -13.13 6.67
CA ARG A 143 13.50 -11.99 7.43
C ARG A 143 12.60 -10.76 7.27
N PHE A 144 11.88 -10.66 6.14
CA PHE A 144 11.14 -9.47 5.74
C PHE A 144 9.63 -9.73 5.52
N PRO A 145 8.75 -8.72 5.73
CA PRO A 145 9.09 -7.39 6.21
C PRO A 145 9.46 -7.38 7.69
N ALA A 146 10.28 -6.42 8.08
CA ALA A 146 10.69 -6.17 9.46
C ALA A 146 10.51 -4.70 9.82
N LEU A 147 9.97 -4.43 11.01
CA LEU A 147 9.97 -3.09 11.56
C LEU A 147 11.42 -2.67 11.87
N ALA A 148 11.77 -1.44 11.55
CA ALA A 148 13.08 -0.89 11.87
C ALA A 148 13.00 0.64 12.02
N SER A 149 14.07 1.21 12.55
CA SER A 149 14.26 2.64 12.66
C SER A 149 15.29 3.10 11.63
N MET A 150 14.98 4.21 10.95
CA MET A 150 15.95 4.95 10.15
C MET A 150 16.22 6.28 10.86
N PRO A 151 17.44 6.52 11.37
CA PRO A 151 17.77 7.76 12.07
C PRO A 151 17.81 8.92 11.06
N CYS A 152 16.92 9.89 11.28
CA CYS A 152 16.77 11.09 10.46
C CYS A 152 16.88 12.33 11.36
N GLY A 153 18.11 12.64 11.80
CA GLY A 153 18.35 13.72 12.76
C GLY A 153 17.98 13.30 14.18
N GLU A 154 17.27 14.17 14.92
CA GLU A 154 16.84 13.88 16.30
C GLU A 154 15.60 12.97 16.36
N GLN A 155 14.83 12.87 15.26
CA GLN A 155 13.62 12.08 15.19
C GLN A 155 13.87 10.81 14.35
N PRO A 156 13.83 9.61 14.96
CA PRO A 156 13.92 8.37 14.19
C PRO A 156 12.66 8.17 13.36
N LEU A 157 12.81 7.90 12.06
CA LEU A 157 11.70 7.54 11.19
C LEU A 157 11.41 6.04 11.32
N PRO A 158 10.19 5.63 11.71
CA PRO A 158 9.78 4.23 11.62
C PRO A 158 9.63 3.78 10.17
N VAL A 159 10.23 2.64 9.84
CA VAL A 159 10.17 2.05 8.51
C VAL A 159 9.85 0.56 8.56
N LEU A 160 9.23 0.04 7.50
CA LEU A 160 9.25 -1.38 7.18
C LEU A 160 10.37 -1.66 6.18
N VAL A 161 11.26 -2.58 6.53
CA VAL A 161 12.26 -3.12 5.61
C VAL A 161 11.63 -4.27 4.83
N HIS A 162 11.52 -4.14 3.50
CA HIS A 162 10.87 -5.11 2.62
C HIS A 162 11.82 -6.14 2.01
N GLY A 163 13.10 -5.80 1.93
CA GLY A 163 14.15 -6.69 1.47
C GLY A 163 15.52 -6.04 1.40
N GLU A 164 16.46 -6.82 0.89
CA GLU A 164 17.87 -6.48 0.82
C GLU A 164 18.34 -6.53 -0.64
N LEU A 165 19.07 -5.51 -1.03
CA LEU A 165 19.76 -5.37 -2.32
C LEU A 165 21.26 -5.12 -2.05
N PRO A 166 22.14 -5.30 -3.06
CA PRO A 166 23.56 -4.98 -2.92
C PRO A 166 23.83 -3.53 -2.44
N GLU A 167 22.96 -2.58 -2.82
CA GLU A 167 23.04 -1.17 -2.44
C GLU A 167 22.55 -0.89 -1.03
N GLY A 168 21.75 -1.79 -0.43
CA GLY A 168 21.22 -1.62 0.91
C GLY A 168 19.84 -2.22 1.13
N TYR A 169 19.11 -1.66 2.09
CA TYR A 169 17.76 -2.09 2.44
C TYR A 169 16.71 -1.29 1.68
N VAL A 170 15.67 -1.97 1.21
CA VAL A 170 14.48 -1.35 0.64
C VAL A 170 13.50 -1.08 1.77
N VAL A 171 13.16 0.19 2.00
CA VAL A 171 12.39 0.65 3.16
C VAL A 171 11.19 1.48 2.76
N GLU A 172 10.08 1.31 3.47
CA GLU A 172 8.86 2.11 3.35
C GLU A 172 8.58 2.80 4.69
N ALA A 173 8.35 4.11 4.67
CA ALA A 173 8.04 4.86 5.87
C ALA A 173 6.65 4.51 6.42
N LEU A 174 6.54 4.40 7.75
CA LEU A 174 5.26 4.14 8.43
C LEU A 174 4.54 5.41 8.90
N GLU A 175 5.19 6.56 8.77
CA GLU A 175 4.69 7.86 9.20
C GLU A 175 5.03 8.95 8.20
N ASP A 176 4.17 9.94 8.13
CA ASP A 176 4.42 11.16 7.36
C ASP A 176 5.44 12.00 8.11
N LEU A 177 6.64 12.09 7.56
CA LEU A 177 7.73 12.88 8.14
C LEU A 177 8.46 13.65 7.05
N GLN A 178 8.64 14.94 7.31
CA GLN A 178 9.53 15.78 6.51
C GLN A 178 10.93 15.74 7.12
N VAL A 179 11.90 15.25 6.36
CA VAL A 179 13.30 15.14 6.79
C VAL A 179 14.14 16.10 5.96
N SER A 180 14.90 16.97 6.61
CA SER A 180 15.78 17.88 5.87
C SER A 180 16.85 17.09 5.13
N ALA A 181 17.33 17.63 4.01
CA ALA A 181 18.39 16.97 3.26
C ALA A 181 19.55 16.63 4.19
N ALA A 182 19.98 17.51 5.09
CA ALA A 182 21.13 17.29 5.99
C ALA A 182 20.98 16.07 6.93
N GLU A 183 19.75 15.73 7.30
CA GLU A 183 19.42 14.67 8.26
C GLU A 183 19.22 13.30 7.61
N LEU A 184 19.08 13.25 6.28
CA LEU A 184 19.04 11.98 5.57
C LEU A 184 20.34 11.20 5.77
N PRO A 185 20.25 9.86 5.89
CA PRO A 185 21.43 9.02 6.01
C PRO A 185 22.47 9.27 4.92
N ARG A 186 23.75 9.23 5.32
CA ARG A 186 24.85 9.34 4.36
C ARG A 186 24.90 8.08 3.51
N GLY A 187 25.11 8.25 2.20
CA GLY A 187 25.16 7.13 1.26
C GLY A 187 23.80 6.71 0.71
N THR A 188 22.70 7.39 1.07
CA THR A 188 21.41 7.22 0.38
C THR A 188 21.58 7.41 -1.12
N LEU A 189 21.19 6.40 -1.88
CA LEU A 189 21.29 6.39 -3.34
C LEU A 189 20.47 7.54 -3.94
N ARG A 190 20.96 8.13 -5.03
CA ARG A 190 20.32 9.22 -5.80
C ARG A 190 19.65 10.28 -4.91
N ARG A 191 20.30 10.65 -3.80
CA ARG A 191 19.73 11.56 -2.78
C ARG A 191 19.09 12.81 -3.36
N ASP A 192 19.70 13.42 -4.37
CA ASP A 192 19.21 14.66 -4.97
C ASP A 192 17.86 14.48 -5.69
N SER A 193 17.53 13.28 -6.20
CA SER A 193 16.23 13.01 -6.83
C SER A 193 15.09 12.88 -5.84
N LEU A 194 15.39 12.70 -4.55
CA LEU A 194 14.39 12.61 -3.49
C LEU A 194 14.00 13.99 -2.92
N LEU A 195 14.80 15.02 -3.19
CA LEU A 195 14.65 16.32 -2.54
C LEU A 195 13.62 17.19 -3.24
N LEU A 196 12.60 17.60 -2.48
CA LEU A 196 11.71 18.70 -2.84
C LEU A 196 11.97 19.86 -1.88
N ASN A 197 12.35 21.01 -2.41
CA ASN A 197 12.69 22.21 -1.61
C ASN A 197 13.70 21.94 -0.47
N GLY A 198 14.67 21.04 -0.71
CA GLY A 198 15.72 20.71 0.26
C GLY A 198 15.30 19.72 1.36
N ALA A 199 14.17 19.04 1.22
CA ALA A 199 13.70 18.02 2.15
C ALA A 199 13.11 16.81 1.41
N VAL A 200 13.04 15.67 2.12
CA VAL A 200 12.29 14.48 1.70
C VAL A 200 11.00 14.41 2.48
N HIS A 201 9.90 14.16 1.79
CA HIS A 201 8.56 14.11 2.37
C HIS A 201 8.08 12.65 2.38
N PHE A 202 8.53 11.89 3.38
CA PHE A 202 8.17 10.49 3.54
C PHE A 202 6.68 10.30 3.78
N GLY A 203 6.12 9.19 3.29
CA GLY A 203 4.71 8.79 3.47
C GLY A 203 3.71 9.57 2.60
N SER A 204 4.04 10.81 2.25
CA SER A 204 3.18 11.71 1.48
C SER A 204 3.58 11.86 0.01
N MET A 205 4.87 12.04 -0.28
CA MET A 205 5.38 12.27 -1.65
C MET A 205 6.52 11.32 -2.02
N CYS A 206 7.26 10.82 -1.03
CA CYS A 206 8.31 9.84 -1.19
C CYS A 206 7.77 8.49 -0.72
N GLY A 207 7.65 7.56 -1.65
CA GLY A 207 7.32 6.16 -1.41
C GLY A 207 8.53 5.38 -0.89
N PRO A 208 8.58 4.06 -1.15
CA PRO A 208 9.69 3.24 -0.72
C PRO A 208 11.02 3.65 -1.38
N ILE A 209 12.11 3.57 -0.63
CA ILE A 209 13.47 3.92 -1.09
C ILE A 209 14.49 2.86 -0.69
N VAL A 210 15.68 2.92 -1.29
CA VAL A 210 16.86 2.14 -0.89
C VAL A 210 17.80 2.98 -0.04
N VAL A 211 18.16 2.48 1.13
CA VAL A 211 19.11 3.14 2.05
C VAL A 211 20.23 2.19 2.46
N PRO A 212 21.44 2.70 2.79
CA PRO A 212 22.53 1.86 3.25
C PRO A 212 22.12 1.02 4.47
N GLN A 213 22.61 -0.20 4.57
CA GLN A 213 22.28 -1.07 5.71
C GLN A 213 22.68 -0.47 7.06
N THR A 214 23.78 0.29 7.08
CA THR A 214 24.28 1.00 8.27
C THR A 214 23.36 2.13 8.72
N ALA A 215 22.37 2.51 7.92
CA ALA A 215 21.37 3.51 8.24
C ALA A 215 20.11 2.90 8.89
N ILE A 216 20.09 1.60 9.16
CA ILE A 216 18.93 0.93 9.74
C ILE A 216 19.29 0.34 11.11
N GLU A 217 18.45 0.64 12.08
CA GLU A 217 18.57 0.20 13.47
C GLU A 217 17.32 -0.60 13.88
N PHE A 218 17.50 -1.54 14.81
CA PHE A 218 16.41 -2.36 15.34
C PHE A 218 16.30 -2.14 16.86
N PRO A 219 15.79 -0.98 17.31
CA PRO A 219 15.75 -0.62 18.73
C PRO A 219 14.83 -1.56 19.53
N ASP A 220 15.37 -2.22 20.55
CA ASP A 220 14.63 -3.19 21.39
C ASP A 220 13.42 -2.55 22.10
N GLU A 221 13.55 -1.29 22.50
CA GLU A 221 12.49 -0.52 23.14
C GLU A 221 11.27 -0.30 22.22
N TRP A 222 11.44 -0.42 20.90
CA TRP A 222 10.31 -0.38 19.96
C TRP A 222 9.47 -1.64 19.94
N TYR A 223 9.93 -2.73 20.58
CA TYR A 223 9.23 -4.01 20.64
C TYR A 223 8.63 -4.29 22.02
N THR A 224 8.86 -3.41 22.98
CA THR A 224 8.39 -3.55 24.36
C THR A 224 7.43 -2.40 24.72
N GLY A 225 6.88 -2.41 25.94
CA GLY A 225 5.98 -1.36 26.43
C GLY A 225 4.48 -1.64 26.27
N ILE A 226 3.67 -0.77 26.88
CA ILE A 226 2.20 -0.83 26.85
C ILE A 226 1.72 -0.38 25.47
N ARG A 227 0.72 -1.07 24.93
CA ARG A 227 0.16 -0.84 23.59
C ARG A 227 -1.35 -1.02 23.58
N THR A 228 -1.96 -0.57 22.50
CA THR A 228 -3.33 -0.93 22.15
C THR A 228 -3.46 -2.45 22.08
N SER A 229 -4.56 -2.99 22.61
CA SER A 229 -4.78 -4.44 22.70
C SER A 229 -4.90 -5.06 21.31
N ASN A 230 -4.44 -6.30 21.15
CA ASN A 230 -4.59 -7.03 19.88
C ASN A 230 -6.05 -7.10 19.43
N THR A 231 -7.00 -7.25 20.37
CA THR A 231 -8.44 -7.23 20.05
C THR A 231 -8.87 -5.93 19.39
N GLN A 232 -8.42 -4.78 19.89
CA GLN A 232 -8.73 -3.49 19.27
C GLN A 232 -8.05 -3.35 17.91
N LEU A 233 -6.77 -3.72 17.79
CA LEU A 233 -6.03 -3.68 16.52
C LEU A 233 -6.68 -4.54 15.43
N ILE A 234 -7.16 -5.73 15.80
CA ILE A 234 -7.91 -6.62 14.90
C ILE A 234 -9.26 -6.01 14.53
N SER A 235 -9.95 -5.36 15.47
CA SER A 235 -11.20 -4.66 15.18
C SER A 235 -10.99 -3.50 14.20
N ASP A 236 -9.94 -2.70 14.38
CA ASP A 236 -9.59 -1.58 13.50
C ASP A 236 -9.23 -2.09 12.09
N LEU A 237 -8.51 -3.21 12.00
CA LEU A 237 -8.22 -3.86 10.72
C LEU A 237 -9.48 -4.37 10.01
N LYS A 238 -10.42 -5.00 10.74
CA LYS A 238 -11.71 -5.44 10.17
C LYS A 238 -12.50 -4.25 9.62
N ALA A 239 -12.52 -3.13 10.34
CA ALA A 239 -13.15 -1.89 9.86
C ALA A 239 -12.48 -1.35 8.59
N PHE A 240 -11.14 -1.32 8.56
CA PHE A 240 -10.40 -0.93 7.36
C PHE A 240 -10.75 -1.81 6.15
N LEU A 241 -10.76 -3.14 6.30
CA LEU A 241 -11.08 -4.08 5.22
C LEU A 241 -12.51 -3.90 4.69
N TRP A 242 -13.45 -3.51 5.56
CA TRP A 242 -14.82 -3.17 5.19
C TRP A 242 -14.88 -1.86 4.38
N ASP A 243 -14.14 -0.84 4.81
CA ASP A 243 -14.09 0.46 4.13
C ASP A 243 -13.40 0.37 2.76
N GLN A 244 -12.49 -0.60 2.58
CA GLN A 244 -11.88 -0.92 1.29
C GLN A 244 -12.78 -1.75 0.36
N SER A 245 -14.02 -2.08 0.78
CA SER A 245 -14.93 -2.91 0.00
C SER A 245 -15.09 -2.38 -1.42
N ARG A 246 -15.17 -3.32 -2.38
CA ARG A 246 -15.40 -2.98 -3.78
C ARG A 246 -16.69 -2.17 -3.83
N VAL A 247 -16.61 -0.89 -4.15
CA VAL A 247 -17.75 -0.21 -4.78
C VAL A 247 -18.01 -1.03 -6.02
N VAL A 248 -19.05 -1.88 -5.98
CA VAL A 248 -19.58 -2.54 -7.17
C VAL A 248 -19.83 -1.39 -8.14
N PRO A 249 -19.10 -1.30 -9.27
CA PRO A 249 -19.46 -0.32 -10.27
C PRO A 249 -20.93 -0.58 -10.56
N ALA A 250 -21.76 0.45 -10.45
CA ALA A 250 -23.14 0.33 -10.87
C ALA A 250 -23.13 -0.36 -12.24
N PRO A 251 -24.00 -1.38 -12.48
CA PRO A 251 -24.01 -2.08 -13.75
C PRO A 251 -23.97 -1.02 -14.85
N GLU A 252 -23.00 -1.11 -15.76
CA GLU A 252 -22.82 -0.16 -16.86
C GLU A 252 -24.19 0.15 -17.42
N LYS A 253 -24.72 1.34 -17.10
CA LYS A 253 -25.95 1.79 -17.71
C LYS A 253 -25.55 2.09 -19.13
N ASP A 254 -26.09 1.30 -20.03
CA ASP A 254 -26.03 1.50 -21.46
C ASP A 254 -26.23 3.00 -21.72
N PRO A 255 -25.23 3.72 -22.28
CA PRO A 255 -25.32 5.16 -22.50
C PRO A 255 -26.48 5.54 -23.43
N ASP A 256 -27.07 4.56 -24.13
CA ASP A 256 -28.27 4.71 -24.95
C ASP A 256 -29.58 4.40 -24.20
N ASP A 257 -29.58 4.15 -22.88
CA ASP A 257 -30.81 3.98 -22.10
C ASP A 257 -31.50 5.35 -21.87
N PRO A 258 -32.66 5.62 -22.50
CA PRO A 258 -33.38 6.89 -22.37
C PRO A 258 -33.82 7.17 -20.91
N GLY A 259 -33.84 6.16 -20.04
CA GLY A 259 -34.11 6.33 -18.61
C GLY A 259 -33.00 7.07 -17.84
N ALA A 260 -31.75 6.99 -18.29
CA ALA A 260 -30.61 7.63 -17.61
C ALA A 260 -30.62 9.17 -17.81
N VAL A 261 -30.93 9.63 -19.02
CA VAL A 261 -31.01 11.07 -19.35
C VAL A 261 -32.16 11.74 -18.60
N ILE A 262 -33.31 11.07 -18.50
CA ILE A 262 -34.48 11.59 -17.75
C ILE A 262 -34.16 11.73 -16.26
N GLY A 263 -33.44 10.76 -15.68
CA GLY A 263 -33.03 10.81 -14.27
C GLY A 263 -32.07 11.96 -13.95
N ILE A 264 -31.09 12.22 -14.83
CA ILE A 264 -30.12 13.32 -14.66
C ILE A 264 -30.83 14.67 -14.78
N CYS A 265 -31.72 14.84 -15.76
CA CYS A 265 -32.48 16.08 -15.91
C CYS A 265 -33.41 16.37 -14.71
N LEU A 266 -34.07 15.35 -14.17
CA LEU A 266 -34.91 15.51 -12.97
C LEU A 266 -34.08 15.85 -11.72
N GLY A 267 -32.90 15.23 -11.57
CA GLY A 267 -31.98 15.53 -10.47
C GLY A 267 -31.44 16.96 -10.51
N ILE A 268 -31.04 17.44 -11.69
CA ILE A 268 -30.57 18.82 -11.87
C ILE A 268 -31.70 19.82 -11.62
N MET A 269 -32.91 19.55 -12.11
CA MET A 269 -34.07 20.42 -11.87
C MET A 269 -34.46 20.49 -10.40
N ALA A 270 -34.42 19.36 -9.68
CA ALA A 270 -34.67 19.33 -8.23
C ALA A 270 -33.58 20.09 -7.45
N PHE A 271 -32.31 19.93 -7.84
CA PHE A 271 -31.18 20.64 -7.23
C PHE A 271 -31.29 22.15 -7.43
N LEU A 272 -31.62 22.61 -8.65
CA LEU A 272 -31.84 24.03 -8.95
C LEU A 272 -33.02 24.61 -8.17
N LEU A 273 -34.11 23.85 -8.00
CA LEU A 273 -35.26 24.26 -7.19
C LEU A 273 -34.91 24.45 -5.72
N VAL A 274 -34.13 23.53 -5.15
CA VAL A 274 -33.61 23.66 -3.78
C VAL A 274 -32.67 24.85 -3.66
N LEU A 275 -31.80 25.07 -4.66
CA LEU A 275 -30.87 26.20 -4.66
C LEU A 275 -31.60 27.55 -4.66
N VAL A 276 -32.67 27.68 -5.46
CA VAL A 276 -33.51 28.90 -5.50
C VAL A 276 -34.28 29.10 -4.19
N LEU A 277 -34.74 28.02 -3.55
CA LEU A 277 -35.44 28.08 -2.24
C LEU A 277 -34.51 28.41 -1.06
N VAL A 278 -33.21 28.15 -1.18
CA VAL A 278 -32.22 28.43 -0.12
C VAL A 278 -31.56 29.80 -0.29
N LEU A 279 -31.48 30.30 -1.53
CA LEU A 279 -30.82 31.58 -1.86
C LEU A 279 -31.78 32.75 -2.15
N GLY A 280 -33.09 32.50 -2.22
CA GLY A 280 -34.14 33.53 -2.36
C GLY A 280 -34.92 33.72 -1.06
#